data_AF-A0A2V8Z5C3-F1
#
_entry.id   AF-A0A2V8Z5C3-F1
#
_cell.length_a   1.000
_cell.length_b   1.000
_cell.length_c   1.000
_cell.angle_alpha   90.00
_cell.angle_beta   90.00
_cell.angle_gamma   90.00
#
_symmetry.space_group_name_H-M   'P 1'
#
loop_
_entity.id
_entity.type
_entity.pdbx_description
1 polymer ?
#
loop_
_entity_poly.entity_id
_entity_poly.type
_entity_poly.pdbx_seq_one_letter_code
_entity_poly.pdbx_strand_id
1 'polypeptide(L)'
;MAWLFLIPLVAVALLFGLLALLWLADSGFSYVAWALNTLEEDLQAGVAGAREKLFRRAARKHVERRFAVAAGATGTVDHDAVEATKQMPALRRLFDQALPDAVVHCLRLHQKSAGAVGARYIFEVAYEPECYGLRQRVVELGAAAMGMLERYPYLVEDEDLMAYLIVLRTEVVPVCSNCPYLQYRLDTAPLLCPTATTLKIDPRRITKK
;
A
#
# COMPACT_ATOMS: atom_id res chain seq x y z
N MET A 1 -70.73 -17.99 -19.68
CA MET A 1 -70.32 -18.13 -18.26
C MET A 1 -68.80 -18.23 -18.09
N ALA A 2 -68.04 -18.94 -18.94
CA ALA A 2 -66.57 -19.07 -18.81
C ALA A 2 -65.77 -17.76 -18.93
N TRP A 3 -66.28 -16.77 -19.69
CA TRP A 3 -65.61 -15.49 -19.92
C TRP A 3 -65.54 -14.56 -18.70
N LEU A 4 -66.42 -14.74 -17.71
CA LEU A 4 -66.41 -13.96 -16.47
C LEU A 4 -65.22 -14.31 -15.57
N PHE A 5 -64.67 -15.52 -15.67
CA PHE A 5 -63.48 -15.94 -14.93
C PHE A 5 -62.16 -15.59 -15.63
N LEU A 6 -62.20 -15.30 -16.93
CA LEU A 6 -61.03 -14.87 -17.72
C LEU A 6 -60.62 -13.43 -17.41
N ILE A 7 -61.58 -12.54 -17.15
CA ILE A 7 -61.32 -11.12 -16.86
C ILE A 7 -60.43 -10.92 -15.61
N PRO A 8 -60.73 -11.50 -14.42
CA PRO A 8 -59.87 -11.34 -13.26
C PRO A 8 -58.49 -11.99 -13.45
N LEU A 9 -58.41 -13.09 -14.21
CA LEU A 9 -57.15 -13.78 -14.50
C LEU A 9 -56.21 -12.93 -15.35
N VAL A 10 -56.73 -12.27 -16.38
CA VAL A 10 -55.96 -11.33 -17.21
C VAL A 10 -55.54 -10.10 -16.40
N ALA A 11 -56.43 -9.56 -15.54
CA ALA A 11 -56.10 -8.43 -14.69
C ALA A 11 -54.95 -8.75 -13.70
N VAL A 12 -54.97 -9.93 -13.09
CA VAL A 12 -53.89 -10.39 -12.20
C VAL A 12 -52.59 -10.58 -12.98
N ALA A 13 -52.63 -11.19 -14.17
CA ALA A 13 -51.43 -11.37 -15.00
C ALA A 13 -50.81 -10.02 -15.43
N LEU A 14 -51.63 -9.02 -15.78
CA LEU A 14 -51.17 -7.68 -16.09
C LEU A 14 -50.55 -6.98 -14.87
N LEU A 15 -51.13 -7.16 -13.69
CA LEU A 15 -50.59 -6.59 -12.44
C LEU A 15 -49.21 -7.18 -12.11
N PHE A 16 -49.04 -8.50 -12.23
CA PHE A 16 -47.75 -9.16 -12.05
C PHE A 16 -46.72 -8.71 -13.09
N GLY A 17 -47.11 -8.56 -14.35
CA GLY A 17 -46.23 -8.02 -15.40
C GLY A 17 -45.75 -6.60 -15.09
N LEU A 18 -46.64 -5.75 -14.58
CA LEU A 18 -46.31 -4.36 -14.23
C LEU A 18 -45.39 -4.28 -13.00
N LEU A 19 -45.61 -5.13 -11.99
CA LEU A 19 -44.73 -5.26 -10.84
C LEU A 19 -43.34 -5.78 -11.22
N ALA A 20 -43.25 -6.76 -12.14
CA ALA A 20 -41.98 -7.26 -12.63
C ALA A 20 -41.18 -6.18 -13.39
N LEU A 21 -41.85 -5.37 -14.21
CA LEU A 21 -41.23 -4.24 -14.91
C LEU A 21 -40.72 -3.16 -13.95
N LEU A 22 -41.50 -2.83 -12.91
CA LEU A 22 -41.08 -1.90 -11.85
C LEU A 22 -39.86 -2.43 -11.10
N TRP A 23 -39.83 -3.74 -10.78
CA TRP A 23 -38.71 -4.37 -10.09
C TRP A 23 -37.44 -4.41 -10.95
N LEU A 24 -37.57 -4.67 -12.25
CA LEU A 24 -36.46 -4.58 -13.22
C LEU A 24 -35.90 -3.15 -13.36
N ALA A 25 -36.77 -2.14 -13.32
CA ALA A 25 -36.34 -0.75 -13.36
C ALA A 25 -35.61 -0.33 -12.07
N ASP A 26 -36.10 -0.74 -10.90
CA ASP A 26 -35.51 -0.43 -9.59
C ASP A 26 -34.17 -1.17 -9.36
N SER A 27 -34.11 -2.45 -9.75
CA SER A 27 -32.87 -3.23 -9.72
C SER A 27 -31.83 -2.68 -10.72
N GLY A 28 -32.23 -2.30 -11.93
CA GLY A 28 -31.33 -1.65 -12.88
C GLY A 28 -30.77 -0.32 -12.38
N PHE A 29 -31.62 0.52 -11.77
CA PHE A 29 -31.21 1.81 -11.23
C PHE A 29 -30.26 1.67 -10.03
N SER A 30 -30.52 0.71 -9.14
CA SER A 30 -29.66 0.45 -7.98
C SER A 30 -28.26 -0.05 -8.36
N TYR A 31 -28.12 -0.86 -9.41
CA TYR A 31 -26.80 -1.26 -9.93
C TYR A 31 -26.02 -0.09 -10.52
N VAL A 32 -26.69 0.78 -11.28
CA VAL A 32 -26.06 1.97 -11.88
C VAL A 32 -25.67 2.98 -10.80
N ALA A 33 -26.54 3.20 -9.81
CA ALA A 33 -26.26 4.08 -8.68
C ALA A 33 -25.09 3.56 -7.83
N TRP A 34 -25.04 2.25 -7.57
CA TRP A 34 -23.91 1.62 -6.88
C TRP A 34 -22.60 1.76 -7.66
N ALA A 35 -22.62 1.53 -8.97
CA ALA A 35 -21.44 1.66 -9.82
C ALA A 35 -20.94 3.11 -9.88
N LEU A 36 -21.85 4.09 -9.95
CA LEU A 36 -21.51 5.52 -9.91
C LEU A 36 -20.92 5.93 -8.56
N ASN A 37 -21.50 5.48 -7.44
CA ASN A 37 -20.94 5.75 -6.11
C ASN A 37 -19.54 5.15 -5.95
N THR A 38 -19.34 3.92 -6.42
CA THR A 38 -18.03 3.26 -6.32
C THR A 38 -16.98 3.98 -7.18
N LEU A 39 -17.38 4.45 -8.37
CA LEU A 39 -16.50 5.23 -9.25
C LEU A 39 -16.15 6.59 -8.63
N GLU A 40 -17.10 7.23 -7.97
CA GLU A 40 -16.89 8.49 -7.25
C GLU A 40 -15.94 8.30 -6.06
N GLU A 41 -16.12 7.25 -5.25
CA GLU A 41 -15.24 6.91 -4.13
C GLU A 41 -13.79 6.66 -4.60
N ASP A 42 -13.60 5.89 -5.67
CA ASP A 42 -12.28 5.62 -6.25
C ASP A 42 -11.63 6.90 -6.81
N LEU A 43 -12.42 7.79 -7.42
CA LEU A 43 -11.93 9.08 -7.92
C LEU A 43 -11.53 10.00 -6.76
N GLN A 44 -12.35 10.09 -5.72
CA GLN A 44 -12.06 10.89 -4.53
C GLN A 44 -10.82 10.37 -3.80
N ALA A 45 -10.68 9.05 -3.64
CA ALA A 45 -9.49 8.42 -3.08
C ALA A 45 -8.25 8.66 -3.97
N GLY A 46 -8.40 8.60 -5.29
CA GLY A 46 -7.35 8.91 -6.26
C GLY A 46 -6.88 10.37 -6.17
N VAL A 47 -7.82 11.31 -6.10
CA VAL A 47 -7.55 12.76 -5.98
C VAL A 47 -6.93 13.09 -4.63
N ALA A 48 -7.44 12.52 -3.53
CA ALA A 48 -6.85 12.67 -2.20
C ALA A 48 -5.40 12.16 -2.16
N GLY A 49 -5.14 10.98 -2.74
CA GLY A 49 -3.81 10.41 -2.84
C GLY A 49 -2.86 11.23 -3.73
N ALA A 50 -3.36 11.82 -4.82
CA ALA A 50 -2.58 12.72 -5.68
C ALA A 50 -2.24 14.04 -4.97
N ARG A 51 -3.23 14.62 -4.28
CA ARG A 51 -3.09 15.84 -3.48
C ARG A 51 -2.07 15.62 -2.36
N GLU A 52 -2.17 14.54 -1.61
CA GLU A 52 -1.24 14.20 -0.54
C GLU A 52 0.19 14.02 -1.07
N LYS A 53 0.38 13.36 -2.22
CA LYS A 53 1.69 13.26 -2.89
C LYS A 53 2.26 14.64 -3.26
N LEU A 54 1.42 15.55 -3.75
CA LEU A 54 1.81 16.92 -4.09
C LEU A 54 2.23 17.72 -2.85
N PHE A 55 1.45 17.64 -1.76
CA PHE A 55 1.79 18.29 -0.49
C PHE A 55 3.09 17.75 0.09
N ARG A 56 3.29 16.42 0.10
CA ARG A 56 4.56 15.83 0.52
C ARG A 56 5.72 16.29 -0.35
N ARG A 57 5.56 16.36 -1.68
CA ARG A 57 6.61 16.90 -2.56
C ARG A 57 6.92 18.37 -2.28
N ALA A 58 5.92 19.19 -2.00
CA ALA A 58 6.09 20.60 -1.67
C ALA A 58 6.81 20.79 -0.33
N ALA A 59 6.38 20.07 0.72
CA ALA A 59 7.03 20.05 2.02
C ALA A 59 8.49 19.59 1.90
N ARG A 60 8.73 18.49 1.16
CA ARG A 60 10.07 17.98 0.86
C ARG A 60 10.98 19.01 0.20
N LYS A 61 10.47 19.76 -0.78
CA LYS A 61 11.22 20.81 -1.48
C LYS A 61 11.47 22.02 -0.60
N HIS A 62 10.57 22.30 0.35
CA HIS A 62 10.75 23.37 1.33
C HIS A 62 11.89 23.05 2.31
N VAL A 63 11.91 21.81 2.81
CA VAL A 63 12.99 21.31 3.68
C VAL A 63 14.33 21.30 2.95
N GLU A 64 14.39 20.78 1.72
CA GLU A 64 15.61 20.84 0.87
C GLU A 64 16.12 22.26 0.67
N ARG A 65 15.22 23.22 0.40
CA ARG A 65 15.61 24.63 0.24
C ARG A 65 16.15 25.22 1.54
N ARG A 66 15.55 24.88 2.68
CA ARG A 66 16.02 25.35 3.99
C ARG A 66 17.46 24.91 4.25
N PHE A 67 17.77 23.64 3.96
CA PHE A 67 19.13 23.10 4.13
C PHE A 67 20.11 23.61 3.07
N ALA A 68 19.69 23.75 1.81
CA ALA A 68 20.53 24.34 0.77
C ALA A 68 20.88 25.81 1.04
N VAL A 69 19.96 26.57 1.63
CA VAL A 69 20.22 27.94 2.09
C VAL A 69 21.16 27.93 3.30
N ALA A 70 20.95 27.05 4.28
CA ALA A 70 21.85 26.90 5.44
C ALA A 70 23.29 26.54 5.03
N ALA A 71 23.46 25.73 3.99
CA ALA A 71 24.77 25.34 3.47
C ALA A 71 25.55 26.49 2.77
N GLY A 72 24.91 27.62 2.44
CA GLY A 72 25.52 28.67 1.61
C GLY A 72 25.33 30.13 2.05
N ALA A 73 24.60 30.41 3.14
CA ALA A 73 24.10 31.77 3.41
C ALA A 73 25.00 32.70 4.27
N THR A 74 25.97 32.20 5.06
CA THR A 74 26.55 33.02 6.16
C THR A 74 28.09 33.10 6.22
N GLY A 75 28.81 32.73 5.16
CA GLY A 75 30.28 32.86 5.12
C GLY A 75 31.05 31.80 5.91
N THR A 76 30.38 31.07 6.80
CA THR A 76 30.84 29.79 7.35
C THR A 76 29.97 28.68 6.78
N VAL A 77 30.57 27.73 6.06
CA VAL A 77 29.86 26.56 5.51
C VAL A 77 29.42 25.68 6.68
N ASP A 78 28.11 25.52 6.85
CA ASP A 78 27.56 24.52 7.76
C ASP A 78 27.83 23.12 7.18
N HIS A 79 28.84 22.45 7.73
CA HIS A 79 29.29 21.14 7.27
C HIS A 79 28.20 20.06 7.47
N ASP A 80 27.36 20.20 8.48
CA ASP A 80 26.25 19.28 8.74
C ASP A 80 25.16 19.49 7.69
N ALA A 81 24.86 20.73 7.30
CA ALA A 81 23.91 21.06 6.24
C ALA A 81 24.35 20.50 4.88
N VAL A 82 25.65 20.57 4.59
CA VAL A 82 26.23 19.99 3.37
C VAL A 82 26.12 18.46 3.39
N GLU A 83 26.44 17.82 4.51
CA GLU A 83 26.38 16.36 4.64
C GLU A 83 24.94 15.84 4.56
N ALA A 84 24.01 16.50 5.24
CA ALA A 84 22.58 16.22 5.16
C ALA A 84 22.06 16.30 3.72
N THR A 85 22.46 17.34 2.98
CA THR A 85 22.06 17.52 1.57
C THR A 85 22.60 16.39 0.67
N LYS A 86 23.79 15.85 0.96
CA LYS A 86 24.37 14.71 0.24
C LYS A 86 23.65 13.39 0.54
N GLN A 87 23.25 13.17 1.79
CA GLN A 87 22.61 11.92 2.23
C GLN A 87 21.14 11.83 1.85
N MET A 88 20.43 12.96 1.82
CA MET A 88 18.98 13.05 1.60
C MET A 88 18.47 12.26 0.38
N PRO A 89 19.07 12.35 -0.82
CA PRO A 89 18.55 11.63 -1.99
C PRO A 89 18.67 10.11 -1.84
N ALA A 90 19.74 9.63 -1.19
CA ALA A 90 19.96 8.20 -0.95
C ALA A 90 18.94 7.66 0.07
N LEU A 91 18.76 8.35 1.20
CA LEU A 91 17.75 8.01 2.21
C LEU A 91 16.35 7.95 1.59
N ARG A 92 15.98 8.95 0.80
CA ARG A 92 14.66 8.97 0.15
C ARG A 92 14.46 7.84 -0.85
N ARG A 93 15.46 7.52 -1.68
CA ARG A 93 15.39 6.37 -2.59
C ARG A 93 15.25 5.06 -1.82
N LEU A 94 15.92 4.95 -0.68
CA LEU A 94 15.85 3.78 0.19
C LEU A 94 14.42 3.56 0.71
N PHE A 95 13.78 4.60 1.24
CA PHE A 95 12.44 4.52 1.84
C PHE A 95 11.30 4.50 0.83
N ASP A 96 11.37 5.32 -0.21
CA ASP A 96 10.27 5.47 -1.16
C ASP A 96 10.26 4.35 -2.22
N GLN A 97 11.37 3.61 -2.39
CA GLN A 97 11.52 2.63 -3.46
C GLN A 97 12.15 1.32 -2.98
N ALA A 98 13.42 1.35 -2.58
CA ALA A 98 14.18 0.11 -2.41
C ALA A 98 13.59 -0.83 -1.33
N LEU A 99 13.23 -0.28 -0.17
CA LEU A 99 12.63 -1.05 0.92
C LEU A 99 11.22 -1.55 0.57
N PRO A 100 10.30 -0.70 0.07
CA PRO A 100 9.01 -1.18 -0.44
C PRO A 100 9.12 -2.28 -1.50
N ASP A 101 10.00 -2.11 -2.47
CA ASP A 101 10.20 -3.09 -3.55
C ASP A 101 10.72 -4.41 -3.01
N ALA A 102 11.64 -4.39 -2.04
CA ALA A 102 12.14 -5.59 -1.38
C ALA A 102 11.03 -6.34 -0.63
N VAL A 103 10.19 -5.62 0.12
CA VAL A 103 9.05 -6.21 0.86
C VAL A 103 8.06 -6.88 -0.10
N VAL A 104 7.72 -6.21 -1.20
CA VAL A 104 6.79 -6.74 -2.21
C VAL A 104 7.38 -7.95 -2.91
N HIS A 105 8.67 -7.90 -3.24
CA HIS A 105 9.34 -9.01 -3.88
C HIS A 105 9.34 -10.25 -2.97
N CYS A 106 9.67 -10.07 -1.69
CA CYS A 106 9.61 -11.11 -0.67
C CYS A 106 8.21 -11.74 -0.57
N LEU A 107 7.17 -10.91 -0.42
CA LEU A 107 5.77 -11.36 -0.36
C LEU A 107 5.36 -12.18 -1.59
N ARG A 108 5.64 -11.65 -2.79
CA ARG A 108 5.27 -12.30 -4.05
C ARG A 108 5.98 -13.64 -4.24
N LEU A 109 7.27 -13.73 -3.88
CA LEU A 109 8.00 -14.98 -4.04
C LEU A 109 7.46 -16.03 -3.07
N HIS A 110 7.22 -15.69 -1.80
CA HIS A 110 6.61 -16.63 -0.85
C HIS A 110 5.28 -17.19 -1.36
N GLN A 111 4.38 -16.34 -1.86
CA GLN A 111 3.09 -16.77 -2.40
C GLN A 111 3.25 -17.66 -3.64
N LYS A 112 4.13 -17.28 -4.58
CA LYS A 112 4.37 -18.05 -5.80
C LYS A 112 5.01 -19.40 -5.51
N SER A 113 6.03 -19.44 -4.65
CA SER A 113 6.71 -20.68 -4.27
C SER A 113 5.74 -21.63 -3.54
N ALA A 114 4.97 -21.11 -2.57
CA ALA A 114 3.96 -21.90 -1.88
C ALA A 114 2.91 -22.46 -2.85
N GLY A 115 2.42 -21.64 -3.79
CA GLY A 115 1.47 -22.08 -4.81
C GLY A 115 2.04 -23.11 -5.78
N ALA A 116 3.30 -22.95 -6.20
CA ALA A 116 3.95 -23.85 -7.14
C ALA A 116 4.16 -25.26 -6.59
N VAL A 117 4.46 -25.38 -5.29
CA VAL A 117 4.64 -26.69 -4.64
C VAL A 117 3.35 -27.24 -4.03
N GLY A 118 2.23 -26.51 -4.14
CA GLY A 118 0.96 -26.91 -3.54
C GLY A 118 0.96 -26.87 -2.00
N ALA A 119 1.80 -26.03 -1.39
CA ALA A 119 1.88 -25.89 0.06
C ALA A 119 0.56 -25.36 0.63
N ARG A 120 0.16 -25.90 1.79
CA ARG A 120 -1.05 -25.44 2.47
C ARG A 120 -0.80 -24.14 3.24
N TYR A 121 0.38 -24.00 3.82
CA TYR A 121 0.82 -22.84 4.58
C TYR A 121 2.09 -22.22 4.01
N ILE A 122 2.25 -20.90 4.20
CA ILE A 122 3.43 -20.18 3.70
C ILE A 122 4.72 -20.65 4.37
N PHE A 123 4.68 -21.05 5.66
CA PHE A 123 5.88 -21.52 6.38
C PHE A 123 6.53 -22.76 5.75
N GLU A 124 5.78 -23.59 5.02
CA GLU A 124 6.27 -24.82 4.41
C GLU A 124 7.38 -24.57 3.37
N VAL A 125 7.35 -23.41 2.71
CA VAL A 125 8.40 -22.97 1.77
C VAL A 125 9.31 -21.89 2.36
N ALA A 126 9.09 -21.47 3.60
CA ALA A 126 9.71 -20.27 4.13
C ALA A 126 11.19 -20.40 4.49
N TYR A 127 11.68 -21.64 4.54
CA TYR A 127 13.07 -22.00 4.77
C TYR A 127 13.79 -22.43 3.49
N GLU A 128 13.10 -22.44 2.35
CA GLU A 128 13.79 -22.55 1.07
C GLU A 128 14.79 -21.39 0.95
N PRO A 129 16.02 -21.64 0.49
CA PRO A 129 17.11 -20.66 0.53
C PRO A 129 16.73 -19.30 -0.07
N GLU A 130 15.99 -19.30 -1.17
CA GLU A 130 15.55 -18.09 -1.86
C GLU A 130 14.54 -17.30 -1.01
N CYS A 131 13.57 -17.99 -0.41
CA CYS A 131 12.55 -17.37 0.43
C CYS A 131 13.16 -16.83 1.74
N TYR A 132 14.04 -17.60 2.38
CA TYR A 132 14.76 -17.17 3.56
C TYR A 132 15.67 -15.97 3.25
N GLY A 133 16.45 -16.04 2.17
CA GLY A 133 17.36 -14.98 1.74
C GLY A 133 16.64 -13.67 1.43
N LEU A 134 15.46 -13.71 0.80
CA LEU A 134 14.66 -12.50 0.57
C LEU A 134 14.19 -11.85 1.87
N ARG A 135 13.75 -12.66 2.84
CA ARG A 135 13.35 -12.13 4.14
C ARG A 135 14.52 -11.48 4.87
N GLN A 136 15.69 -12.14 4.88
CA GLN A 136 16.91 -11.55 5.44
C GLN A 136 17.30 -10.25 4.75
N ARG A 137 17.21 -10.20 3.41
CA ARG A 137 17.49 -8.97 2.65
C ARG A 137 16.60 -7.79 3.07
N VAL A 138 15.32 -8.03 3.36
CA VAL A 138 14.43 -6.97 3.86
C VAL A 138 14.87 -6.49 5.24
N VAL A 139 15.23 -7.42 6.14
CA VAL A 139 15.75 -7.12 7.48
C VAL A 139 17.04 -6.30 7.40
N GLU A 140 18.01 -6.75 6.60
CA GLU A 140 19.28 -6.08 6.39
C GLU A 140 19.11 -4.68 5.81
N LEU A 141 18.22 -4.53 4.82
CA LEU A 141 17.94 -3.24 4.21
C LEU A 141 17.29 -2.28 5.22
N GLY A 142 16.35 -2.77 6.03
CA GLY A 142 15.75 -2.00 7.12
C GLY A 142 16.77 -1.57 8.16
N ALA A 143 17.66 -2.48 8.59
CA ALA A 143 18.71 -2.19 9.55
C ALA A 143 19.74 -1.19 9.01
N ALA A 144 20.15 -1.33 7.75
CA ALA A 144 21.04 -0.37 7.08
C ALA A 144 20.39 1.02 6.99
N ALA A 145 19.10 1.07 6.65
CA ALA A 145 18.33 2.30 6.58
C ALA A 145 18.24 3.01 7.95
N MET A 146 18.01 2.25 9.03
CA MET A 146 18.07 2.77 10.40
C MET A 146 19.43 3.37 10.72
N GLY A 147 20.53 2.64 10.46
CA GLY A 147 21.88 3.13 10.74
C GLY A 147 22.29 4.35 9.88
N MET A 148 21.67 4.55 8.72
CA MET A 148 21.83 5.80 7.97
C MET A 148 21.05 6.96 8.60
N LEU A 149 19.81 6.72 9.02
CA LEU A 149 18.98 7.73 9.68
C LEU A 149 19.57 8.18 11.03
N GLU A 150 20.08 7.25 11.84
CA GLU A 150 20.70 7.57 13.14
C GLU A 150 21.94 8.46 13.03
N ARG A 151 22.60 8.46 11.85
CA ARG A 151 23.76 9.32 11.56
C ARG A 151 23.39 10.58 10.77
N TYR A 152 22.12 10.80 10.48
CA TYR A 152 21.67 11.96 9.72
C TYR A 152 21.66 13.20 10.64
N PRO A 153 22.39 14.29 10.29
CA PRO A 153 22.64 15.40 11.22
C PRO A 153 21.40 16.17 11.71
N TYR A 154 20.32 16.20 10.92
CA TYR A 154 19.08 16.92 11.24
C TYR A 154 17.88 15.99 11.40
N LEU A 155 18.10 14.80 11.93
CA LEU A 155 17.05 13.79 12.05
C LEU A 155 15.88 14.31 12.89
N VAL A 156 16.16 15.10 13.93
CA VAL A 156 15.15 15.63 14.87
C VAL A 156 14.27 16.69 14.20
N GLU A 157 14.84 17.45 13.27
CA GLU A 157 14.17 18.54 12.54
C GLU A 157 13.40 18.05 11.31
N ASP A 158 13.72 16.86 10.79
CA ASP A 158 13.01 16.24 9.67
C ASP A 158 12.01 15.19 10.19
N GLU A 159 10.79 15.65 10.47
CA GLU A 159 9.69 14.82 11.02
C GLU A 159 9.39 13.58 10.15
N ASP A 160 9.52 13.69 8.82
CA ASP A 160 9.30 12.55 7.91
C ASP A 160 10.38 11.48 8.13
N LEU A 161 11.66 11.88 8.23
CA LEU A 161 12.77 10.96 8.48
C LEU A 161 12.70 10.35 9.88
N MET A 162 12.30 11.13 10.89
CA MET A 162 12.06 10.63 12.23
C MET A 162 10.94 9.59 12.26
N ALA A 163 9.82 9.86 11.57
CA ALA A 163 8.73 8.90 11.44
C ALA A 163 9.18 7.60 10.77
N TYR A 164 10.00 7.68 9.72
CA TYR A 164 10.59 6.49 9.11
C TYR A 164 11.48 5.71 10.08
N LEU A 165 12.34 6.37 10.87
CA LEU A 165 13.18 5.70 11.85
C LEU A 165 12.34 4.92 12.87
N ILE A 166 11.29 5.55 13.41
CA ILE A 166 10.39 4.92 14.38
C ILE A 166 9.77 3.67 13.76
N VAL A 167 9.17 3.79 12.57
CA VAL A 167 8.53 2.67 11.87
C VAL A 167 9.50 1.52 11.60
N LEU A 168 10.74 1.81 11.20
CA LEU A 168 11.73 0.77 10.98
C LEU A 168 12.07 0.01 12.26
N ARG A 169 12.30 0.75 13.35
CA ARG A 169 12.77 0.22 14.63
C ARG A 169 11.69 -0.59 15.35
N THR A 170 10.45 -0.12 15.31
CA THR A 170 9.37 -0.73 16.09
C THR A 170 8.58 -1.75 15.29
N GLU A 171 8.48 -1.58 13.96
CA GLU A 171 7.62 -2.42 13.13
C GLU A 171 8.42 -3.23 12.11
N VAL A 172 9.08 -2.58 11.14
CA VAL A 172 9.56 -3.28 9.93
C VAL A 172 10.59 -4.35 10.24
N VAL A 173 11.68 -3.99 10.95
CA VAL A 173 12.78 -4.94 11.24
C VAL A 173 12.31 -6.07 12.17
N PRO A 174 11.64 -5.80 13.31
CA PRO A 174 11.12 -6.85 14.16
C PRO A 174 10.11 -7.76 13.47
N VAL A 175 9.16 -7.19 12.72
CA VAL A 175 8.12 -7.96 12.01
C VAL A 175 8.74 -8.82 10.93
N CYS A 176 9.69 -8.32 10.14
CA CYS A 176 10.35 -9.16 9.12
C CYS A 176 11.22 -10.26 9.73
N SER A 177 11.87 -10.00 10.86
CA SER A 177 12.68 -11.00 11.57
C SER A 177 11.82 -12.15 12.10
N ASN A 178 10.63 -11.82 12.63
CA ASN A 178 9.65 -12.79 13.15
C ASN A 178 8.37 -12.80 12.32
N CYS A 179 8.51 -12.97 10.99
CA CYS A 179 7.43 -12.77 10.03
C CYS A 179 6.14 -13.55 10.37
N PRO A 180 5.07 -12.86 10.84
CA PRO A 180 3.80 -13.52 11.17
C PRO A 180 3.07 -14.00 9.91
N TYR A 181 3.41 -13.45 8.74
CA TYR A 181 2.81 -13.84 7.46
C TYR A 181 3.02 -15.32 7.12
N LEU A 182 4.08 -15.93 7.67
CA LEU A 182 4.40 -17.34 7.44
C LEU A 182 3.34 -18.29 8.02
N GLN A 183 2.59 -17.84 9.04
CA GLN A 183 1.58 -18.66 9.73
C GLN A 183 0.25 -18.75 8.96
N TYR A 184 0.08 -17.97 7.89
CA TYR A 184 -1.15 -18.01 7.12
C TYR A 184 -1.19 -19.22 6.19
N ARG A 185 -2.39 -19.79 6.04
CA ARG A 185 -2.69 -20.68 4.92
C ARG A 185 -2.63 -19.90 3.62
N LEU A 186 -2.09 -20.51 2.56
CA LEU A 186 -1.93 -19.85 1.27
C LEU A 186 -3.28 -19.37 0.68
N ASP A 187 -4.33 -20.18 0.80
CA ASP A 187 -5.66 -19.90 0.25
C ASP A 187 -6.41 -18.76 0.95
N THR A 188 -6.06 -18.49 2.21
CA THR A 188 -6.67 -17.42 3.01
C THR A 188 -5.68 -16.31 3.37
N ALA A 189 -4.45 -16.35 2.85
CA ALA A 189 -3.43 -15.38 3.20
C ALA A 189 -3.84 -13.99 2.68
N PRO A 190 -3.70 -12.93 3.49
CA PRO A 190 -4.02 -11.59 3.03
C PRO A 190 -3.09 -11.20 1.87
N LEU A 191 -3.60 -10.33 0.99
CA LEU A 191 -2.84 -9.82 -0.15
C LEU A 191 -1.64 -8.96 0.27
N LEU A 192 -1.63 -8.47 1.52
CA LEU A 192 -0.54 -7.73 2.15
C LEU A 192 -0.04 -8.50 3.36
N CYS A 193 1.28 -8.60 3.51
CA CYS A 193 1.86 -8.97 4.81
C CYS A 193 1.84 -7.76 5.76
N PRO A 194 1.93 -7.97 7.09
CA PRO A 194 1.89 -6.86 8.05
C PRO A 194 2.92 -5.77 7.78
N THR A 195 4.16 -6.12 7.42
CA THR A 195 5.17 -5.12 7.03
C THR A 195 4.73 -4.29 5.82
N ALA A 196 4.12 -4.90 4.81
CA ALA A 196 3.61 -4.19 3.64
C ALA A 196 2.46 -3.24 4.00
N THR A 197 1.61 -3.63 4.95
CA THR A 197 0.56 -2.78 5.51
C THR A 197 1.15 -1.56 6.22
N THR A 198 2.16 -1.76 7.07
CA THR A 198 2.87 -0.68 7.77
C THR A 198 3.48 0.32 6.79
N LEU A 199 4.08 -0.17 5.71
CA LEU A 199 4.66 0.66 4.65
C LEU A 199 3.61 1.17 3.63
N LYS A 200 2.33 0.86 3.83
CA LYS A 200 1.19 1.25 2.96
C LYS A 200 1.43 0.90 1.48
N ILE A 201 1.93 -0.30 1.21
CA ILE A 201 2.30 -0.73 -0.14
C ILE A 201 1.13 -1.46 -0.81
N ASP A 202 0.81 -1.07 -2.04
CA ASP A 202 -0.17 -1.79 -2.87
C ASP A 202 0.53 -2.75 -3.85
N PRO A 203 0.34 -4.09 -3.72
CA PRO A 203 0.97 -5.11 -4.54
C PRO A 203 0.49 -5.04 -5.99
N ARG A 204 -0.64 -4.40 -6.29
CA ARG A 204 -1.16 -4.21 -7.65
C ARG A 204 -0.57 -2.99 -8.35
N ARG A 205 0.00 -2.03 -7.62
CA ARG A 205 0.62 -0.83 -8.20
C ARG A 205 2.03 -1.06 -8.74
N ILE A 206 2.75 -2.04 -8.20
CA ILE A 206 4.17 -2.27 -8.53
C ILE A 206 4.33 -3.17 -9.77
N THR A 207 3.28 -3.87 -10.23
CA THR A 207 3.30 -4.63 -11.49
C THR A 207 3.16 -3.76 -12.75
N LYS A 208 2.98 -2.44 -12.63
CA LYS A 208 2.72 -1.53 -13.76
C LYS A 208 3.95 -0.68 -14.18
N LYS A 209 5.17 -1.12 -13.88
CA LYS A 209 6.39 -0.51 -14.43
C LYS A 209 6.95 -1.37 -15.55
#